data_AF-A0A0Q6VND8-F1
#
_entry.id   AF-A0A0Q6VND8-F1
#
_cell.length_a   1.000
_cell.length_b   1.000
_cell.length_c   1.000
_cell.angle_alpha   90.00
_cell.angle_beta   90.00
_cell.angle_gamma   90.00
#
_symmetry.space_group_name_H-M   'P 1'
#
loop_
_entity.id
_entity.type
_entity.pdbx_description
1 polymer ?
#
loop_
_entity_poly.entity_id
_entity_poly.type
_entity_poly.pdbx_seq_one_letter_code
_entity_poly.pdbx_strand_id
1 'polypeptide(L)' 'MRVLDEVSADVSRLFKTIFVEAKVAGFKFHDLRHEATCRLYEKTSLSDVLIAKITGHKDLRMLKRYASLRGSELALRLW' A
#
# COMPACT_ATOMS: atom_id res chain seq x y z
N MET A 1 -5.44 -19.91 -16.15
CA MET A 1 -4.83 -18.57 -16.00
C MET A 1 -5.70 -17.47 -16.58
N ARG A 2 -6.26 -17.63 -17.79
CA ARG A 2 -7.17 -16.67 -18.46
C ARG A 2 -8.29 -16.06 -17.59
N VAL A 3 -8.95 -16.87 -16.75
CA VAL A 3 -10.01 -16.39 -15.84
C VAL A 3 -9.50 -15.36 -14.82
N LEU A 4 -8.28 -15.54 -14.28
CA LEU A 4 -7.71 -14.59 -13.32
C LEU A 4 -7.39 -13.25 -13.98
N ASP A 5 -6.91 -13.28 -15.23
CA ASP A 5 -6.60 -12.07 -15.98
C ASP A 5 -7.88 -11.28 -16.31
N GLU A 6 -8.95 -11.98 -16.71
CA GLU A 6 -10.28 -11.40 -16.96
C GLU A 6 -10.86 -10.77 -15.69
N VAL A 7 -10.87 -11.51 -14.57
CA VAL A 7 -11.37 -10.98 -13.28
C VAL A 7 -10.54 -9.79 -12.79
N SER A 8 -9.21 -9.81 -12.95
CA SER A 8 -8.35 -8.70 -12.56
C SER A 8 -8.63 -7.42 -13.36
N ALA A 9 -8.92 -7.57 -14.66
CA ALA A 9 -9.34 -6.47 -15.52
C ALA A 9 -10.72 -5.92 -15.09
N ASP A 10 -11.64 -6.80 -14.72
CA ASP A 10 -12.99 -6.42 -14.27
C ASP A 10 -12.93 -5.61 -12.97
N VAL A 11 -12.18 -6.08 -11.97
CA VAL A 11 -11.97 -5.35 -10.71
C VAL A 11 -11.31 -4.00 -10.98
N SER A 12 -10.29 -3.95 -11.85
CA SER A 12 -9.62 -2.69 -12.20
C SER A 12 -10.58 -1.69 -12.84
N ARG A 13 -11.51 -2.13 -13.70
CA ARG A 13 -12.54 -1.28 -14.31
C ARG A 13 -13.57 -0.81 -13.29
N LEU A 14 -14.02 -1.68 -12.40
CA LEU A 14 -14.96 -1.31 -11.33
C LEU A 14 -14.40 -0.19 -10.45
N PHE A 15 -13.15 -0.35 -10.00
CA PHE A 15 -12.51 0.67 -9.16
C PHE A 15 -12.23 1.98 -9.90
N LYS A 16 -11.97 1.93 -11.22
CA LYS A 16 -11.84 3.16 -12.02
C LYS A 16 -13.11 4.03 -11.92
N THR A 17 -14.30 3.42 -12.00
CA THR A 17 -15.56 4.15 -11.84
C THR A 17 -15.67 4.73 -10.42
N ILE A 18 -15.36 3.93 -9.39
CA ILE A 18 -15.37 4.40 -7.99
C ILE A 18 -14.46 5.62 -7.80
N PHE A 19 -13.25 5.61 -8.37
CA PHE A 19 -12.31 6.73 -8.24
C PHE A 19 -12.78 8.00 -8.96
N VAL A 20 -13.48 7.85 -10.10
CA VAL A 20 -14.10 8.98 -10.81
C VAL A 20 -15.17 9.62 -9.93
N GLU A 21 -16.07 8.83 -9.36
CA GLU A 21 -17.13 9.32 -8.46
C GLU A 21 -16.57 9.95 -7.19
N ALA A 22 -15.49 9.37 -6.64
CA ALA A 22 -14.77 9.92 -5.50
C ALA A 22 -13.93 11.17 -5.83
N LYS A 23 -13.90 11.60 -7.09
CA LYS A 23 -13.11 12.75 -7.60
C LYS A 23 -11.59 12.60 -7.36
N VAL A 24 -11.08 11.38 -7.36
CA VAL A 24 -9.65 11.08 -7.21
C VAL A 24 -9.05 10.78 -8.58
N ALA A 25 -8.68 11.84 -9.30
CA ALA A 25 -8.14 11.72 -10.66
C ALA A 25 -6.77 11.01 -10.67
N GLY A 26 -6.56 10.14 -11.66
CA GLY A 26 -5.28 9.47 -11.88
C GLY A 26 -5.00 8.27 -10.96
N PHE A 27 -5.91 7.94 -10.03
CA PHE A 27 -5.75 6.81 -9.13
C PHE A 27 -6.07 5.48 -9.83
N LYS A 28 -5.26 4.46 -9.57
CA LYS A 28 -5.40 3.09 -10.10
C LYS A 28 -5.58 2.11 -8.94
N PHE A 29 -6.10 0.92 -9.24
CA PHE A 29 -6.36 -0.10 -8.22
C PHE A 29 -5.12 -0.46 -7.39
N HIS A 30 -3.93 -0.54 -8.01
CA HIS A 30 -2.68 -0.84 -7.29
C HIS A 30 -2.26 0.24 -6.28
N ASP A 31 -2.76 1.47 -6.42
CA ASP A 31 -2.43 2.58 -5.52
C ASP A 31 -3.12 2.40 -4.16
N LEU A 32 -4.23 1.65 -4.10
CA LEU A 32 -4.86 1.26 -2.83
C LEU A 32 -3.91 0.44 -1.96
N ARG A 33 -3.13 -0.45 -2.57
CA ARG A 33 -2.11 -1.23 -1.85
C ARG A 33 -0.99 -0.33 -1.34
N HIS A 34 -0.59 0.65 -2.14
CA HIS A 34 0.40 1.64 -1.74
C HIS A 34 -0.08 2.43 -0.53
N GLU A 35 -1.29 3.00 -0.61
CA GLU A 35 -1.93 3.76 0.47
C GLU A 35 -2.14 2.92 1.74
N ALA A 36 -2.61 1.68 1.60
CA ALA A 36 -2.75 0.78 2.75
C ALA A 36 -1.41 0.52 3.44
N THR A 37 -0.32 0.38 2.66
CA THR A 37 1.02 0.21 3.22
C THR A 37 1.48 1.48 3.93
N CYS A 38 1.28 2.66 3.33
CA CYS A 38 1.59 3.95 3.98
C CYS A 38 0.86 4.09 5.33
N ARG A 39 -0.43 3.81 5.38
CA ARG A 39 -1.22 3.87 6.62
C ARG A 39 -0.72 2.91 7.69
N LEU A 40 -0.25 1.72 7.33
CA LEU A 40 0.34 0.79 8.31
C LEU A 40 1.62 1.39 8.93
N TYR A 41 2.44 2.09 8.14
CA TYR A 41 3.61 2.79 8.65
C TYR A 41 3.24 3.98 9.54
N GLU A 42 2.25 4.77 9.15
CA GLU A 42 1.87 6.00 9.85
C GLU A 42 1.01 5.77 11.11
N LYS A 43 0.16 4.75 11.11
CA LYS A 43 -0.91 4.56 12.12
C LYS A 43 -0.64 3.43 13.09
N THR A 44 0.42 2.65 12.89
CA THR A 44 0.75 1.51 13.76
C THR A 44 2.22 1.52 14.14
N SER A 45 2.58 0.76 15.17
CA SER A 45 3.96 0.49 15.58
C SER A 45 4.48 -0.87 15.07
N LEU A 46 3.79 -1.49 14.09
CA LEU A 46 4.18 -2.79 13.54
C LEU A 46 5.59 -2.72 12.92
N SER A 47 6.37 -3.79 13.07
CA SER A 47 7.67 -3.91 12.41
C SER A 47 7.52 -4.18 10.91
N ASP A 48 8.56 -3.86 10.14
CA ASP A 48 8.62 -4.10 8.68
C ASP A 48 8.29 -5.57 8.32
N VAL A 49 8.69 -6.53 9.15
CA VAL A 49 8.40 -7.95 8.96
C VAL A 49 6.90 -8.25 9.05
N LEU A 50 6.19 -7.66 10.01
CA LEU A 50 4.75 -7.84 10.17
C LEU A 50 4.00 -7.16 9.03
N ILE A 51 4.41 -5.95 8.65
CA ILE A 51 3.84 -5.22 7.52
C ILE A 51 4.06 -6.01 6.22
N ALA A 52 5.25 -6.60 6.00
CA ALA A 52 5.55 -7.43 4.85
C ALA A 52 4.66 -8.68 4.78
N LYS A 53 4.39 -9.33 5.92
CA LYS A 53 3.47 -10.47 5.98
C LYS A 53 2.03 -10.08 5.64
N ILE A 54 1.53 -8.97 6.19
CA ILE A 54 0.16 -8.47 5.93
C ILE A 54 0.00 -8.10 4.46
N THR A 55 0.97 -7.35 3.92
CA THR A 55 0.92 -6.89 2.55
C THR A 55 1.30 -8.01 1.58
N GLY A 56 2.08 -9.01 1.95
CA GLY A 56 2.57 -10.07 1.05
C GLY A 56 3.80 -9.65 0.25
N HIS A 57 4.65 -8.78 0.79
CA HIS A 57 5.97 -8.50 0.21
C HIS A 57 6.94 -9.63 0.55
N LYS A 58 7.55 -10.24 -0.47
CA LYS A 58 8.55 -11.31 -0.30
C LYS A 58 9.92 -10.78 0.15
N ASP A 59 10.24 -9.55 -0.23
CA ASP A 59 11.50 -8.89 0.11
C ASP A 59 11.24 -7.57 0.84
N LEU A 60 11.83 -7.43 2.02
CA LEU A 60 11.76 -6.21 2.85
C LEU A 60 12.36 -4.99 2.14
N ARG A 61 13.27 -5.19 1.17
CA ARG A 61 13.80 -4.09 0.36
C ARG A 61 12.70 -3.31 -0.37
N MET A 62 11.59 -3.96 -0.71
CA MET A 62 10.43 -3.32 -1.33
C MET A 62 9.75 -2.32 -0.38
N LEU A 63 9.83 -2.56 0.93
CA LEU A 63 9.22 -1.71 1.94
C LEU A 63 10.07 -0.48 2.32
N LYS A 64 11.36 -0.46 1.96
CA LYS A 64 12.27 0.66 2.27
C LYS A 64 11.73 2.03 1.85
N ARG A 65 10.93 2.09 0.78
CA ARG A 65 10.30 3.33 0.30
C ARG A 65 9.30 3.95 1.30
N TYR A 66 8.76 3.17 2.22
CA TYR A 66 7.81 3.63 3.24
C TYR A 66 8.49 3.96 4.57
N ALA A 67 9.75 3.57 4.76
CA ALA A 67 10.47 3.75 6.03
C ALA A 67 10.64 5.24 6.40
N SER A 68 10.70 6.15 5.40
CA SER A 68 10.76 7.59 5.63
C SER A 68 9.54 8.14 6.38
N LEU A 69 8.39 7.47 6.31
CA LEU A 69 7.16 7.86 7.01
C LEU A 69 7.30 7.78 8.54
N ARG A 70 8.33 7.10 9.05
CA ARG A 70 8.66 7.02 10.48
C ARG A 70 9.93 7.78 10.88
N GLY A 71 10.44 8.67 10.01
CA GLY A 71 11.67 9.42 10.27
C GLY A 71 11.64 10.21 11.59
N SER A 72 10.49 10.80 11.93
CA SER A 72 10.29 11.52 13.20
C SER A 72 10.28 10.62 14.43
N GLU A 73 9.79 9.39 14.30
CA GLU A 73 9.75 8.42 15.39
C GLU A 73 11.17 7.94 15.76
N LEU A 74 12.05 7.82 14.76
CA LEU A 74 13.46 7.52 14.99
C LEU A 74 14.14 8.59 15.85
N ALA A 75 13.86 9.87 15.57
CA ALA A 75 14.39 10.97 16.37
C ALA A 75 13.99 10.83 17.83
N LEU A 76 12.73 10.52 18.13
CA LEU A 76 12.25 10.33 19.51
C LEU A 76 12.92 9.16 20.27
N ARG A 77 13.57 8.22 19.58
CA ARG A 77 14.22 7.04 20.17
C ARG A 77 15.74 7.18 20.34
N LEU A 78 16.34 8.26 19.85
CA LEU A 78 17.80 8.48 19.85
C LEU A 78 18.34 9.18 21.10
N TRP A 79 17.47 9.61 22.01
CA TRP A 79 17.77 10.26 23.28
C TRP A 79 16.78 9.78 24.34
#